data_AF-A0A318H4S3-F1
#
_entry.id   AF-A0A318H4S3-F1
#
_cell.length_a   1.000
_cell.length_b   1.000
_cell.length_c   1.000
_cell.angle_alpha   90.00
_cell.angle_beta   90.00
_cell.angle_gamma   90.00
#
_symmetry.space_group_name_H-M   'P 1'
#
loop_
_entity.id
_entity.type
_entity.pdbx_description
1 polymer ?
#
loop_
_entity_poly.entity_id
_entity_poly.type
_entity_poly.pdbx_seq_one_letter_code
_entity_poly.pdbx_strand_id
1 'polypeptide(L)'
;MPTDEEPCRPPDDLLAQAIELVLRHDTVTISLLQRHLRLSYSSSSHLMAWMEGRFVQPLDEKGLRHVIRPAGAPPAEPRVALKASKLVSNFYFLAPTFRIVSGGQTGAELAALDWAIGNEAAYGGWCPRDRRSAAGRIPDHYLLTETPSDDDAQHIRWNVRDSDATVIFTPGDVLDGTSGRAVRLAQELQRPCLQFHPGLRPGDLSRFLAQHQVEVLNITGSSSHSSTTKIIEISLITTSID
;
A
#
# COMPACT_ATOMS: atom_id res chain seq x y z
N MET A 1 -0.19 0.80 -47.99
CA MET A 1 -0.32 -0.55 -47.41
C MET A 1 0.21 -0.46 -46.00
N PRO A 2 -0.63 -0.43 -44.96
CA PRO A 2 -0.09 -0.61 -43.62
C PRO A 2 0.42 -2.06 -43.56
N THR A 3 1.69 -2.21 -43.22
CA THR A 3 2.34 -3.51 -43.09
C THR A 3 1.69 -4.26 -41.93
N ASP A 4 1.14 -5.44 -42.22
CA ASP A 4 0.71 -6.44 -41.24
C ASP A 4 1.93 -7.03 -40.51
N GLU A 5 2.79 -6.18 -39.94
CA GLU A 5 3.82 -6.64 -39.02
C GLU A 5 3.13 -6.94 -37.70
N GLU A 6 3.00 -8.23 -37.42
CA GLU A 6 2.50 -8.74 -36.15
C GLU A 6 3.30 -8.09 -35.02
N PRO A 7 2.64 -7.51 -33.99
CA PRO A 7 3.35 -6.78 -32.94
C PRO A 7 4.43 -7.67 -32.29
N CYS A 8 5.58 -7.09 -31.98
CA CYS A 8 6.67 -7.82 -31.34
C CYS A 8 6.21 -8.41 -30.01
N ARG A 9 6.51 -9.70 -29.79
CA ARG A 9 6.11 -10.40 -28.56
C ARG A 9 6.76 -9.74 -27.34
N PRO A 10 5.97 -9.36 -26.31
CA PRO A 10 6.50 -8.82 -25.07
C PRO A 10 7.36 -9.84 -24.31
N PRO A 11 8.27 -9.40 -23.43
CA PRO A 11 8.95 -10.27 -22.47
C PRO A 11 7.95 -11.11 -21.65
N ASP A 12 8.30 -12.37 -21.36
CA ASP A 12 7.36 -13.32 -20.74
C ASP A 12 6.87 -12.91 -19.35
N ASP A 13 7.72 -12.24 -18.57
CA ASP A 13 7.38 -11.69 -17.26
C ASP A 13 6.36 -10.55 -17.35
N LEU A 14 6.53 -9.66 -18.33
CA LEU A 14 5.59 -8.58 -18.61
C LEU A 14 4.27 -9.13 -19.16
N LEU A 15 4.35 -10.14 -20.03
CA LEU A 15 3.20 -10.78 -20.65
C LEU A 15 2.32 -11.48 -19.62
N ALA A 16 2.91 -12.21 -18.68
CA ALA A 16 2.17 -12.87 -17.60
C ALA A 16 1.41 -11.85 -16.74
N GLN A 17 2.08 -10.76 -16.34
CA GLN A 17 1.46 -9.68 -15.58
C GLN A 17 0.33 -8.98 -16.35
N ALA A 18 0.53 -8.75 -17.65
CA ALA A 18 -0.46 -8.12 -18.50
C ALA A 18 -1.70 -9.00 -18.70
N ILE A 19 -1.52 -10.30 -18.98
CA ILE A 19 -2.63 -11.25 -19.13
C ILE A 19 -3.42 -11.35 -17.83
N GLU A 20 -2.74 -11.47 -16.69
CA GLU A 20 -3.39 -11.54 -15.39
C GLU A 20 -4.21 -10.28 -15.11
N LEU A 21 -3.64 -9.10 -15.36
CA LEU A 21 -4.33 -7.82 -15.20
C LEU A 21 -5.55 -7.72 -16.12
N VAL A 22 -5.41 -8.12 -17.38
CA VAL A 22 -6.48 -8.09 -18.38
C VAL A 22 -7.63 -9.01 -17.99
N LEU A 23 -7.36 -10.26 -17.62
CA LEU A 23 -8.41 -11.24 -17.30
C LEU A 23 -9.24 -10.88 -16.07
N ARG A 24 -8.75 -9.99 -15.20
CA ARG A 24 -9.47 -9.45 -14.04
C ARG A 24 -10.50 -8.38 -14.38
N HIS A 25 -10.51 -7.87 -15.62
CA HIS A 25 -11.37 -6.78 -16.03
C HIS A 25 -12.35 -7.23 -17.11
N ASP A 26 -13.51 -6.56 -17.20
CA ASP A 26 -14.42 -6.72 -18.33
C ASP A 26 -13.96 -5.89 -19.53
N THR A 27 -13.33 -4.73 -19.29
CA THR A 27 -12.78 -3.84 -20.31
C THR A 27 -11.39 -3.33 -19.94
N VAL A 28 -10.53 -3.08 -20.93
CA VAL A 28 -9.12 -2.70 -20.72
C VAL A 28 -8.77 -1.46 -21.54
N THR A 29 -8.03 -0.53 -20.92
CA THR A 29 -7.53 0.68 -21.58
C THR A 29 -6.01 0.71 -21.59
N ILE A 30 -5.40 1.49 -22.49
CA ILE A 30 -3.94 1.70 -22.51
C ILE A 30 -3.48 2.32 -21.19
N SER A 31 -4.25 3.25 -20.63
CA SER A 31 -3.96 3.88 -19.34
C SER A 31 -3.98 2.89 -18.17
N LEU A 32 -4.83 1.84 -18.23
CA LEU A 32 -4.80 0.75 -17.25
C LEU A 32 -3.43 0.05 -17.26
N LEU A 33 -2.91 -0.27 -18.45
CA LEU A 33 -1.60 -0.90 -18.60
C LEU A 33 -0.46 0.03 -18.17
N GLN A 34 -0.50 1.30 -18.55
CA GLN A 34 0.50 2.30 -18.13
C GLN A 34 0.57 2.39 -16.60
N ARG A 35 -0.59 2.48 -15.95
CA ARG A 35 -0.71 2.64 -14.50
C ARG A 35 -0.20 1.41 -13.75
N HIS A 36 -0.63 0.22 -14.16
CA HIS A 36 -0.37 -1.00 -13.40
C HIS A 36 0.96 -1.67 -13.74
N LEU A 37 1.40 -1.57 -14.99
CA LEU A 37 2.66 -2.16 -15.45
C LEU A 37 3.80 -1.13 -15.48
N ARG A 38 3.54 0.12 -15.08
CA ARG A 38 4.50 1.25 -15.10
C ARG A 38 5.19 1.42 -16.45
N LEU A 39 4.44 1.21 -17.51
CA LEU A 39 4.91 1.29 -18.89
C LEU A 39 4.75 2.70 -19.45
N SER A 40 5.63 3.08 -20.36
CA SER A 40 5.40 4.25 -21.21
C SER A 40 4.15 4.04 -22.08
N TYR A 41 3.56 5.14 -22.59
CA TYR A 41 2.42 5.05 -23.51
C TYR A 41 2.74 4.15 -24.71
N SER A 42 3.93 4.32 -25.33
CA SER A 42 4.37 3.52 -26.47
C SER A 42 4.44 2.02 -26.13
N SER A 43 5.05 1.67 -24.98
CA SER A 43 5.16 0.27 -24.56
C SER A 43 3.78 -0.34 -24.24
N SER A 44 2.90 0.45 -23.62
CA SER A 44 1.52 0.03 -23.31
C SER A 44 0.68 -0.12 -24.56
N SER A 45 0.87 0.75 -25.55
CA SER A 45 0.18 0.69 -26.83
C SER A 45 0.62 -0.54 -27.63
N HIS A 46 1.92 -0.85 -27.66
CA HIS A 46 2.42 -2.07 -28.30
C HIS A 46 1.94 -3.34 -27.59
N LEU A 47 1.95 -3.34 -26.26
CA LEU A 47 1.43 -4.45 -25.47
C LEU A 47 -0.07 -4.65 -25.70
N MET A 48 -0.86 -3.57 -25.73
CA MET A 48 -2.28 -3.63 -26.05
C MET A 48 -2.50 -4.18 -27.47
N ALA A 49 -1.80 -3.65 -28.46
CA ALA A 49 -1.87 -4.13 -29.84
C ALA A 49 -1.50 -5.60 -29.95
N TRP A 50 -0.54 -6.08 -29.16
CA TRP A 50 -0.22 -7.50 -29.08
C TRP A 50 -1.33 -8.32 -28.42
N MET A 51 -2.04 -7.79 -27.42
CA MET A 51 -3.11 -8.53 -26.74
C MET A 51 -4.45 -8.51 -27.50
N GLU A 52 -4.64 -7.54 -28.40
CA GLU A 52 -5.81 -7.46 -29.27
C GLU A 52 -5.95 -8.71 -30.16
N GLY A 53 -7.18 -9.22 -30.27
CA GLY A 53 -7.50 -10.46 -30.99
C GLY A 53 -7.13 -11.75 -30.25
N ARG A 54 -6.34 -11.69 -29.17
CA ARG A 54 -5.91 -12.86 -28.38
C ARG A 54 -6.59 -12.92 -27.02
N PHE A 55 -6.53 -11.81 -26.29
CA PHE A 55 -7.05 -11.67 -24.92
C PHE A 55 -8.03 -10.51 -24.80
N VAL A 56 -8.01 -9.57 -25.75
CA VAL A 56 -8.87 -8.39 -25.75
C VAL A 56 -9.43 -8.19 -27.15
N GLN A 57 -10.69 -7.81 -27.27
CA GLN A 57 -11.30 -7.45 -28.54
C GLN A 57 -10.72 -6.12 -29.04
N PRO A 58 -10.74 -5.88 -30.36
CA PRO A 58 -10.49 -4.54 -30.91
C PRO A 58 -11.44 -3.51 -30.28
N LEU A 59 -11.06 -2.24 -30.40
CA LEU A 59 -11.87 -1.11 -29.92
C LEU A 59 -13.30 -1.19 -30.47
N ASP A 60 -14.30 -1.14 -29.60
CA ASP A 60 -15.71 -1.08 -30.01
C ASP A 60 -16.13 0.35 -30.40
N GLU A 61 -17.38 0.50 -30.83
CA GLU A 61 -17.97 1.79 -31.23
C GLU A 61 -18.02 2.82 -30.08
N LYS A 62 -17.89 2.37 -28.82
CA LYS A 62 -17.88 3.21 -27.62
C LYS A 62 -16.46 3.53 -27.14
N GLY A 63 -15.43 3.07 -27.85
CA GLY A 63 -14.04 3.30 -27.50
C GLY A 63 -13.50 2.36 -26.42
N LEU A 64 -14.18 1.23 -26.14
CA LEU A 64 -13.79 0.26 -25.13
C LEU A 64 -13.23 -1.01 -25.77
N ARG A 65 -12.31 -1.67 -25.07
CA ARG A 65 -11.79 -2.98 -25.47
C ARG A 65 -12.26 -4.03 -24.48
N HIS A 66 -13.12 -4.95 -24.92
CA HIS A 66 -13.68 -6.00 -24.05
C HIS A 66 -12.74 -7.20 -23.96
N VAL A 67 -12.64 -7.81 -22.79
CA VAL A 67 -11.76 -8.97 -22.59
C VAL A 67 -12.37 -10.23 -23.21
N ILE A 68 -11.58 -10.96 -23.98
CA ILE A 68 -11.96 -12.23 -24.60
C ILE A 68 -11.81 -13.32 -23.55
N ARG A 69 -12.93 -13.75 -22.95
CA ARG A 69 -12.96 -14.92 -22.06
C ARG A 69 -13.17 -16.21 -22.89
N PRO A 70 -12.43 -17.29 -22.64
CA PRO A 70 -12.67 -18.57 -23.32
C PRO A 70 -14.05 -19.12 -22.94
N ALA A 71 -14.79 -19.62 -23.93
CA ALA A 71 -16.13 -20.18 -23.75
C ALA A 71 -16.09 -21.35 -22.76
N GLY A 72 -16.83 -21.23 -21.66
CA GLY A 72 -16.86 -22.21 -20.57
C GLY A 72 -16.08 -21.81 -19.31
N ALA A 73 -15.40 -20.66 -19.31
CA ALA A 73 -14.95 -20.04 -18.06
C ALA A 73 -16.17 -19.56 -17.26
N PRO A 74 -16.24 -19.82 -15.94
CA PRO A 74 -17.33 -19.32 -15.12
C PRO A 74 -17.43 -17.79 -15.26
N PRO A 75 -18.64 -17.20 -15.22
CA PRO A 75 -18.77 -15.74 -15.18
C PRO A 75 -17.89 -15.21 -14.05
N ALA A 76 -17.19 -14.10 -14.28
CA ALA A 76 -16.30 -13.51 -13.28
C ALA A 76 -17.00 -13.50 -11.92
N GLU A 77 -16.42 -14.20 -10.95
CA GLU A 77 -17.05 -14.34 -9.64
C GLU A 77 -17.28 -12.94 -9.05
N PRO A 78 -18.45 -12.68 -8.44
CA PRO A 78 -18.64 -11.45 -7.69
C PRO A 78 -17.53 -11.34 -6.64
N ARG A 79 -16.91 -10.15 -6.56
CA ARG A 79 -15.70 -9.83 -5.81
C ARG A 79 -15.71 -10.27 -4.33
N VAL A 80 -15.57 -11.57 -4.00
CA VAL A 80 -15.18 -12.05 -2.66
C VAL A 80 -14.53 -13.45 -2.75
N ALA A 81 -13.21 -13.45 -2.52
CA ALA A 81 -12.34 -14.45 -1.90
C ALA A 81 -12.34 -15.93 -2.38
N LEU A 82 -11.19 -16.38 -2.93
CA LEU A 82 -10.81 -17.79 -2.94
C LEU A 82 -9.30 -18.03 -2.70
N LYS A 83 -9.04 -19.17 -2.06
CA LYS A 83 -7.85 -19.60 -1.31
C LYS A 83 -6.57 -19.68 -2.16
N ALA A 84 -5.52 -19.06 -1.65
CA ALA A 84 -4.18 -19.12 -2.21
C ALA A 84 -3.52 -20.48 -1.94
N SER A 85 -3.24 -21.25 -2.99
CA SER A 85 -2.19 -22.27 -2.96
C SER A 85 -1.16 -21.98 -4.05
N LYS A 86 0.04 -21.61 -3.58
CA LYS A 86 1.34 -21.69 -4.28
C LYS A 86 1.48 -20.92 -5.60
N LEU A 87 1.73 -19.62 -5.49
CA LEU A 87 2.85 -18.89 -6.14
C LEU A 87 2.88 -17.47 -5.57
N VAL A 88 4.07 -17.05 -5.14
CA VAL A 88 4.30 -15.86 -4.30
C VAL A 88 4.23 -14.59 -5.17
N SER A 89 3.02 -14.05 -5.36
CA SER A 89 2.82 -12.68 -5.88
C SER A 89 2.50 -11.76 -4.71
N ASN A 90 3.51 -11.01 -4.26
CA ASN A 90 3.46 -10.02 -3.18
C ASN A 90 2.70 -8.75 -3.59
N PHE A 91 1.39 -8.87 -3.82
CA PHE A 91 0.50 -7.72 -3.78
C PHE A 91 -0.31 -7.82 -2.49
N TYR A 92 0.04 -7.01 -1.50
CA TYR A 92 -0.84 -6.78 -0.37
C TYR A 92 -2.05 -6.03 -0.89
N PHE A 93 -3.27 -6.44 -0.53
CA PHE A 93 -4.47 -5.63 -0.75
C PHE A 93 -4.83 -5.07 0.62
N LEU A 94 -4.92 -3.74 0.75
CA LEU A 94 -5.41 -3.15 1.98
C LEU A 94 -6.86 -3.58 2.17
N ALA A 95 -7.12 -4.37 3.21
CA ALA A 95 -8.46 -4.79 3.55
C ALA A 95 -9.37 -3.54 3.73
N PRO A 96 -10.68 -3.62 3.47
CA PRO A 96 -11.60 -2.52 3.80
C PRO A 96 -11.56 -2.10 5.28
N THR A 97 -11.05 -2.98 6.14
CA THR A 97 -10.82 -2.76 7.57
C THR A 97 -9.45 -2.13 7.88
N PHE A 98 -8.60 -1.95 6.87
CA PHE A 98 -7.25 -1.42 7.05
C PHE A 98 -7.30 -0.02 7.66
N ARG A 99 -6.52 0.17 8.71
CA ARG A 99 -6.41 1.45 9.40
C ARG A 99 -4.99 1.77 9.82
N ILE A 100 -4.69 3.06 9.79
CA ILE A 100 -3.42 3.60 10.30
C ILE A 100 -3.63 4.10 11.73
N VAL A 101 -2.73 3.72 12.64
CA VAL A 101 -2.67 4.30 13.97
C VAL A 101 -1.34 5.00 14.20
N SER A 102 -1.37 6.11 14.95
CA SER A 102 -0.15 6.85 15.30
C SER A 102 -0.32 7.66 16.59
N GLY A 103 0.81 8.08 17.17
CA GLY A 103 0.86 8.90 18.38
C GLY A 103 0.63 10.40 18.18
N GLY A 104 0.71 10.86 16.93
CA GLY A 104 0.50 12.26 16.54
C GLY A 104 1.57 13.23 17.06
N GLN A 105 2.76 12.76 17.46
CA GLN A 105 3.82 13.62 18.00
C GLN A 105 4.33 14.61 16.95
N THR A 106 5.19 14.16 16.04
CA THR A 106 5.81 14.98 14.99
C THR A 106 6.23 14.11 13.81
N GLY A 107 6.69 14.74 12.72
CA GLY A 107 7.40 14.05 11.64
C GLY A 107 6.60 12.91 11.02
N ALA A 108 7.11 11.68 11.17
CA ALA A 108 6.50 10.47 10.63
C ALA A 108 5.07 10.21 11.15
N GLU A 109 4.78 10.58 12.39
CA GLU A 109 3.47 10.33 13.00
C GLU A 109 2.38 11.23 12.41
N LEU A 110 2.68 12.52 12.22
CA LEU A 110 1.76 13.43 11.55
C LEU A 110 1.63 13.10 10.06
N ALA A 111 2.72 12.69 9.40
CA ALA A 111 2.68 12.26 8.00
C ALA A 111 1.75 11.05 7.79
N ALA A 112 1.75 10.09 8.73
CA ALA A 112 0.86 8.95 8.68
C ALA A 112 -0.62 9.35 8.79
N LEU A 113 -0.94 10.25 9.72
CA LEU A 113 -2.30 10.76 9.91
C LEU A 113 -2.77 11.60 8.71
N ASP A 114 -1.92 12.49 8.22
CA ASP A 114 -2.23 13.35 7.06
C ASP A 114 -2.42 12.51 5.79
N TRP A 115 -1.59 11.49 5.59
CA TRP A 115 -1.76 10.56 4.48
C TRP A 115 -3.10 9.83 4.58
N ALA A 116 -3.46 9.34 5.77
CA ALA A 116 -4.71 8.63 5.96
C ALA A 116 -5.93 9.53 5.70
N ILE A 117 -5.90 10.77 6.20
CA ILE A 117 -6.94 11.79 5.94
C ILE A 117 -7.04 12.08 4.44
N GLY A 118 -5.92 12.32 3.77
CA GLY A 118 -5.88 12.67 2.34
C GLY A 118 -6.30 11.54 1.41
N ASN A 119 -6.26 10.29 1.87
CA ASN A 119 -6.66 9.10 1.10
C ASN A 119 -7.96 8.46 1.62
N GLU A 120 -8.69 9.14 2.51
CA GLU A 120 -9.93 8.63 3.12
C GLU A 120 -9.77 7.26 3.79
N ALA A 121 -8.55 6.92 4.23
CA ALA A 121 -8.27 5.68 4.94
C ALA A 121 -8.71 5.80 6.40
N ALA A 122 -9.18 4.69 7.01
CA ALA A 122 -9.49 4.69 8.42
C ALA A 122 -8.24 4.99 9.26
N TYR A 123 -8.37 5.83 10.28
CA TYR A 123 -7.23 6.21 11.11
C TYR A 123 -7.59 6.52 12.57
N GLY A 124 -6.56 6.60 13.40
CA GLY A 124 -6.66 7.12 14.76
C GLY A 124 -5.39 6.84 15.55
N GLY A 125 -5.54 6.48 16.83
CA GLY A 125 -4.43 6.06 17.68
C GLY A 125 -4.49 6.66 19.06
N TRP A 126 -3.52 6.28 19.88
CA TRP A 126 -3.37 6.74 21.25
C TRP A 126 -2.37 7.90 21.30
N CYS A 127 -2.73 9.02 21.93
CA CYS A 127 -1.83 10.13 22.18
C CYS A 127 -1.59 10.34 23.69
N PRO A 128 -0.57 11.11 24.09
CA PRO A 128 -0.38 11.48 25.49
C PRO A 128 -1.59 12.23 26.04
N ARG A 129 -1.79 12.15 27.36
CA ARG A 129 -2.71 13.01 28.09
C ARG A 129 -2.50 14.49 27.73
N ASP A 130 -3.61 15.23 27.65
CA ASP A 130 -3.73 16.61 27.22
C ASP A 130 -3.28 16.83 25.76
N ARG A 131 -3.20 15.74 24.99
CA ARG A 131 -2.71 15.70 23.61
C ARG A 131 -1.33 16.36 23.47
N ARG A 132 -0.45 16.14 24.43
CA ARG A 132 0.88 16.76 24.46
C ARG A 132 1.76 16.24 23.32
N SER A 133 2.49 17.14 22.66
CA SER A 133 3.55 16.83 21.70
C SER A 133 4.73 17.79 21.88
N ALA A 134 5.91 17.39 21.41
CA ALA A 134 7.09 18.24 21.34
C ALA A 134 6.87 19.53 20.54
N ALA A 135 5.91 19.54 19.60
CA ALA A 135 5.54 20.71 18.81
C ALA A 135 4.39 21.54 19.43
N GLY A 136 3.95 21.21 20.65
CA GLY A 136 2.78 21.78 21.29
C GLY A 136 1.61 20.81 21.35
N ARG A 137 0.40 21.31 21.60
CA ARG A 137 -0.81 20.46 21.67
C ARG A 137 -1.17 19.92 20.29
N ILE A 138 -1.42 18.61 20.19
CA ILE A 138 -1.85 17.96 18.95
C ILE A 138 -3.25 18.46 18.56
N PRO A 139 -3.47 18.94 17.33
CA PRO A 139 -4.76 19.46 16.87
C PRO A 139 -5.93 18.49 17.04
N ASP A 140 -7.13 19.03 17.30
CA ASP A 140 -8.35 18.23 17.56
C ASP A 140 -8.91 17.54 16.32
N HIS A 141 -8.53 17.97 15.11
CA HIS A 141 -8.99 17.32 13.88
C HIS A 141 -8.40 15.92 13.70
N TYR A 142 -7.31 15.59 14.38
CA TYR A 142 -6.79 14.22 14.41
C TYR A 142 -7.60 13.36 15.38
N LEU A 143 -8.19 12.27 14.89
CA LEU A 143 -9.01 11.31 15.65
C LEU A 143 -8.18 10.43 16.62
N LEU A 144 -7.51 11.07 17.58
CA LEU A 144 -6.67 10.43 18.59
C LEU A 144 -7.37 10.36 19.94
N THR A 145 -7.17 9.26 20.65
CA THR A 145 -7.67 9.05 22.01
C THR A 145 -6.55 9.26 23.01
N GLU A 146 -6.79 10.06 24.04
CA GLU A 146 -5.79 10.29 25.09
C GLU A 146 -5.61 9.03 25.95
N THR A 147 -4.36 8.78 26.31
CA THR A 147 -4.02 7.79 27.33
C THR A 147 -4.27 8.36 28.74
N PRO A 148 -4.66 7.54 29.72
CA PRO A 148 -5.03 8.03 31.05
C PRO A 148 -3.83 8.44 31.92
N SER A 149 -2.63 7.92 31.62
CA SER A 149 -1.40 8.17 32.39
C SER A 149 -0.64 9.40 31.89
N ASP A 150 0.08 10.05 32.81
CA ASP A 150 1.06 11.08 32.49
C ASP A 150 2.40 10.50 31.99
N ASP A 151 2.55 9.17 32.02
CA ASP A 151 3.71 8.49 31.44
C ASP A 151 3.73 8.67 29.92
N ASP A 152 4.70 9.45 29.46
CA ASP A 152 4.93 9.75 28.04
C ASP A 152 5.18 8.48 27.20
N ALA A 153 5.51 7.32 27.80
CA ALA A 153 5.66 6.07 27.06
C ALA A 153 4.36 5.27 26.87
N GLN A 154 3.28 5.59 27.61
CA GLN A 154 2.06 4.77 27.61
C GLN A 154 1.40 4.74 26.22
N HIS A 155 1.31 5.89 25.56
CA HIS A 155 0.71 5.99 24.23
C HIS A 155 1.48 5.18 23.18
N ILE A 156 2.82 5.17 23.25
CA ILE A 156 3.68 4.33 22.38
C ILE A 156 3.35 2.85 22.61
N ARG A 157 3.30 2.43 23.88
CA ARG A 157 2.98 1.04 24.24
C ARG A 157 1.60 0.62 23.75
N TRP A 158 0.60 1.48 23.88
CA TRP A 158 -0.77 1.16 23.47
C TRP A 158 -0.92 1.12 21.94
N ASN A 159 -0.26 2.04 21.22
CA ASN A 159 -0.22 1.99 19.75
C ASN A 159 0.47 0.72 19.24
N VAL A 160 1.54 0.25 19.89
CA VAL A 160 2.17 -1.03 19.56
C VAL A 160 1.29 -2.23 19.95
N ARG A 161 0.65 -2.19 21.11
CA ARG A 161 -0.21 -3.28 21.63
C ARG A 161 -1.45 -3.50 20.75
N ASP A 162 -2.09 -2.41 20.34
CA ASP A 162 -3.39 -2.39 19.66
C ASP A 162 -3.25 -2.32 18.13
N SER A 163 -2.06 -2.61 17.61
CA SER A 163 -1.80 -2.78 16.19
C SER A 163 -1.31 -4.20 15.87
N ASP A 164 -1.47 -4.60 14.62
CA ASP A 164 -0.96 -5.89 14.13
C ASP A 164 0.54 -5.84 13.88
N ALA A 165 1.03 -4.67 13.45
CA ALA A 165 2.44 -4.41 13.25
C ALA A 165 2.78 -2.94 13.49
N THR A 166 4.08 -2.66 13.66
CA THR A 166 4.62 -1.30 13.80
C THR A 166 5.70 -1.02 12.76
N VAL A 167 5.56 0.06 12.00
CA VAL A 167 6.59 0.57 11.08
C VAL A 167 7.19 1.84 11.67
N ILE A 168 8.52 1.89 11.71
CA ILE A 168 9.28 2.92 12.41
C ILE A 168 10.15 3.64 11.40
N PHE A 169 9.76 4.84 10.99
CA PHE A 169 10.50 5.63 10.02
C PHE A 169 11.65 6.40 10.68
N THR A 170 12.88 6.11 10.28
CA THR A 170 14.08 6.77 10.80
C THR A 170 14.90 7.38 9.65
N PRO A 171 15.63 8.48 9.89
CA PRO A 171 16.49 9.10 8.87
C PRO A 171 17.73 8.23 8.53
N GLY A 172 18.06 7.26 9.37
CA GLY A 172 19.14 6.29 9.20
C GLY A 172 18.97 5.13 10.19
N ASP A 173 20.04 4.41 10.51
CA ASP A 173 19.96 3.21 11.36
C ASP A 173 19.81 3.53 12.86
N VAL A 174 20.04 4.78 13.24
CA VAL A 174 19.99 5.22 14.64
C VAL A 174 18.55 5.19 15.18
N LEU A 175 18.38 4.53 16.31
CA LEU A 175 17.14 4.46 17.08
C LEU A 175 17.27 5.28 18.37
N ASP A 176 16.42 6.29 18.53
CA ASP A 176 16.37 7.17 19.69
C ASP A 176 14.92 7.50 20.09
N GLY A 177 14.74 8.06 21.30
CA GLY A 177 13.45 8.55 21.78
C GLY A 177 12.29 7.58 21.53
N THR A 178 11.28 8.04 20.79
CA THR A 178 10.09 7.28 20.41
C THR A 178 10.44 6.04 19.56
N SER A 179 11.36 6.15 18.60
CA SER A 179 11.72 5.05 17.70
C SER A 179 12.38 3.88 18.44
N GLY A 180 13.36 4.17 19.32
CA GLY A 180 14.01 3.16 20.13
C GLY A 180 13.07 2.52 21.16
N ARG A 181 12.16 3.29 21.76
CA ARG A 181 11.12 2.76 22.65
C ARG A 181 10.14 1.86 21.91
N ALA A 182 9.69 2.26 20.71
CA ALA A 182 8.77 1.47 19.91
C ALA A 182 9.36 0.10 19.53
N VAL A 183 10.65 0.03 19.14
CA VAL A 183 11.33 -1.26 18.87
C VAL A 183 11.33 -2.16 20.11
N ARG A 184 11.75 -1.62 21.27
CA ARG A 184 11.79 -2.40 22.52
C ARG A 184 10.40 -2.92 22.90
N LEU A 185 9.38 -2.06 22.83
CA LEU A 185 8.01 -2.42 23.15
C LEU A 185 7.45 -3.45 22.18
N ALA A 186 7.76 -3.36 20.88
CA ALA A 186 7.34 -4.34 19.91
C ALA A 186 7.97 -5.72 20.19
N GLN A 187 9.26 -5.75 20.56
CA GLN A 187 9.93 -6.99 20.97
C GLN A 187 9.31 -7.58 22.25
N GLU A 188 9.10 -6.76 23.28
CA GLU A 188 8.48 -7.17 24.55
C GLU A 188 7.06 -7.73 24.35
N LEU A 189 6.28 -7.10 23.47
CA LEU A 189 4.89 -7.48 23.16
C LEU A 189 4.78 -8.54 22.06
N GLN A 190 5.92 -9.02 21.53
CA GLN A 190 5.99 -9.96 20.42
C GLN A 190 5.19 -9.51 19.18
N ARG A 191 5.22 -8.20 18.91
CA ARG A 191 4.58 -7.60 17.74
C ARG A 191 5.58 -7.44 16.60
N PRO A 192 5.21 -7.80 15.36
CA PRO A 192 6.02 -7.53 14.18
C PRO A 192 6.40 -6.05 14.09
N CYS A 193 7.68 -5.77 13.88
CA CYS A 193 8.17 -4.42 13.65
C CYS A 193 9.13 -4.33 12.48
N LEU A 194 9.03 -3.24 11.71
CA LEU A 194 9.94 -2.90 10.62
C LEU A 194 10.50 -1.50 10.84
N GLN A 195 11.81 -1.38 11.03
CA GLN A 195 12.49 -0.10 10.92
C GLN A 195 12.65 0.24 9.44
N PHE A 196 12.05 1.35 9.00
CA PHE A 196 12.14 1.86 7.64
C PHE A 196 13.10 3.05 7.58
N HIS A 197 14.24 2.86 6.93
CA HIS A 197 15.27 3.88 6.74
C HIS A 197 15.60 4.00 5.23
N PRO A 198 16.29 5.05 4.76
CA PRO A 198 16.51 5.30 3.33
C PRO A 198 17.21 4.18 2.53
N GLY A 199 17.84 3.21 3.21
CA GLY A 199 18.41 2.02 2.57
C GLY A 199 17.39 0.96 2.15
N LEU A 200 16.16 1.03 2.66
CA LEU A 200 15.07 0.11 2.33
C LEU A 200 14.26 0.61 1.14
N ARG A 201 13.77 -0.34 0.35
CA ARG A 201 12.94 -0.04 -0.82
C ARG A 201 11.47 -0.03 -0.40
N PRO A 202 10.61 0.77 -1.05
CA PRO A 202 9.17 0.77 -0.75
C PRO A 202 8.50 -0.60 -0.79
N GLY A 203 8.95 -1.51 -1.67
CA GLY A 203 8.44 -2.89 -1.74
C GLY A 203 8.79 -3.77 -0.53
N ASP A 204 9.77 -3.38 0.29
CA ASP A 204 10.08 -4.08 1.54
C ASP A 204 8.99 -3.83 2.59
N LEU A 205 8.40 -2.63 2.61
CA LEU A 205 7.22 -2.34 3.42
C LEU A 205 6.01 -3.14 2.93
N SER A 206 5.70 -3.15 1.64
CA SER A 206 4.57 -3.92 1.09
C SER A 206 4.69 -5.42 1.39
N ARG A 207 5.91 -5.99 1.29
CA ARG A 207 6.18 -7.39 1.66
C ARG A 207 5.96 -7.64 3.14
N PHE A 208 6.40 -6.74 4.01
CA PHE A 208 6.20 -6.84 5.44
C PHE A 208 4.71 -6.84 5.81
N LEU A 209 3.91 -5.95 5.22
CA LEU A 209 2.47 -5.91 5.45
C LEU A 209 1.78 -7.21 4.99
N ALA A 210 2.15 -7.74 3.83
CA ALA A 210 1.62 -9.00 3.32
C ALA A 210 2.02 -10.21 4.17
N GLN A 211 3.28 -10.29 4.57
CA GLN A 211 3.80 -11.38 5.39
C GLN A 211 3.08 -11.48 6.74
N HIS A 212 2.68 -10.33 7.31
CA HIS A 212 2.05 -10.26 8.63
C HIS A 212 0.54 -10.03 8.61
N GLN A 213 -0.08 -9.98 7.42
CA GLN A 213 -1.52 -9.76 7.25
C GLN A 213 -2.05 -8.56 8.06
N VAL A 214 -1.33 -7.44 7.97
CA VAL A 214 -1.54 -6.24 8.81
C VAL A 214 -2.82 -5.48 8.46
N GLU A 215 -3.84 -5.52 9.31
CA GLU A 215 -5.04 -4.69 9.15
C GLU A 215 -4.91 -3.37 9.93
N VAL A 216 -4.30 -3.40 11.11
CA VAL A 216 -4.00 -2.21 11.91
C VAL A 216 -2.49 -1.94 11.88
N LEU A 217 -2.09 -0.91 11.15
CA LEU A 217 -0.69 -0.52 11.02
C LEU A 217 -0.38 0.66 11.94
N ASN A 218 0.49 0.46 12.92
CA ASN A 218 1.07 1.56 13.68
C ASN A 218 2.24 2.17 12.91
N ILE A 219 2.23 3.49 12.73
CA ILE A 219 3.35 4.24 12.15
C ILE A 219 3.90 5.22 13.17
N THR A 220 5.21 5.14 13.41
CA THR A 220 5.94 6.03 14.30
C THR A 220 7.33 6.34 13.75
N GLY A 221 8.09 7.19 14.43
CA GLY A 221 9.50 7.45 14.11
C GLY A 221 9.87 8.94 14.09
N SER A 222 11.17 9.20 13.96
CA SER A 222 11.78 10.53 13.99
C SER A 222 12.06 11.12 12.60
N SER A 223 11.70 10.41 11.53
CA SER A 223 11.89 10.87 10.15
C SER A 223 11.07 12.14 9.83
N SER A 224 11.51 12.85 8.79
CA SER A 224 10.80 14.05 8.31
C SER A 224 9.40 13.69 7.79
N HIS A 225 8.47 14.64 7.90
CA HIS A 225 7.09 14.50 7.43
C HIS A 225 7.04 14.17 5.93
N SER A 226 7.70 14.98 5.09
CA SER A 226 7.66 14.81 3.62
C SER A 226 8.25 13.48 3.13
N SER A 227 9.34 13.01 3.73
CA SER A 227 9.94 11.72 3.35
C SER A 227 9.01 10.56 3.69
N THR A 228 8.35 10.64 4.84
CA THR A 228 7.45 9.59 5.32
C THR A 228 6.21 9.50 4.44
N THR A 229 5.54 10.63 4.16
CA THR A 229 4.34 10.66 3.30
C THR A 229 4.60 10.03 1.93
N LYS A 230 5.71 10.36 1.27
CA LYS A 230 6.06 9.78 -0.04
C LYS A 230 6.24 8.27 0.02
N ILE A 231 6.86 7.75 1.08
CA ILE A 231 7.07 6.30 1.20
C ILE A 231 5.74 5.60 1.46
N ILE A 232 4.91 6.13 2.35
CA ILE A 232 3.56 5.61 2.61
C ILE A 232 2.75 5.60 1.32
N GLU A 233 2.75 6.72 0.58
CA GLU A 233 2.09 6.85 -0.72
C GLU A 233 2.56 5.78 -1.71
N ILE A 234 3.88 5.62 -1.88
CA ILE A 234 4.42 4.61 -2.79
C ILE A 234 4.10 3.19 -2.32
N SER A 235 4.17 2.89 -1.02
CA SER A 235 4.03 1.52 -0.50
C SER A 235 2.57 1.07 -0.31
N LEU A 236 1.67 1.98 0.06
CA LEU A 236 0.27 1.69 0.37
C LEU A 236 -0.66 1.90 -0.84
N ILE A 237 -0.40 2.90 -1.70
CA ILE A 237 -1.19 3.06 -2.93
C ILE A 237 -0.87 1.94 -3.93
N THR A 238 0.38 1.47 -3.99
CA THR A 238 0.73 0.29 -4.82
C THR A 238 0.13 -1.03 -4.31
N THR A 239 -0.44 -1.05 -3.10
CA THR A 239 -1.12 -2.18 -2.48
C THR A 239 -2.65 -1.98 -2.39
N SER A 240 -3.20 -0.94 -3.02
CA SER A 240 -4.63 -0.64 -2.92
C SER A 240 -5.30 -0.29 -4.26
N ILE A 241 -4.63 -0.45 -5.39
CA ILE A 241 -5.23 -0.15 -6.69
C ILE A 241 -5.85 -1.43 -7.26
N ASP A 242 -7.18 -1.48 -7.10
CA ASP A 242 -8.13 -2.19 -7.95
C ASP A 242 -7.96 -1.88 -9.46
#